data_AF-A0A3B8MM89-F1
#
_entry.id   AF-A0A3B8MM89-F1
#
_cell.length_a   1.000
_cell.length_b   1.000
_cell.length_c   1.000
_cell.angle_alpha   90.00
_cell.angle_beta   90.00
_cell.angle_gamma   90.00
#
_symmetry.space_group_name_H-M   'P 1'
#
loop_
_entity.id
_entity.type
_entity.pdbx_description
1 polymer ?
#
loop_
_entity_poly.entity_id
_entity_poly.type
_entity_poly.pdbx_seq_one_letter_code
_entity_poly.pdbx_strand_id
1 'polypeptide(L)'
;GEIPVLDGDRAHIYSVSENRIVGVGGDGADTMNAYFAEDPARANIAEFAFGCNPDAVVWGNVLEDEKAGFHWAYGRSEHLDGTVGPGAFKGPETIVHQDIVYARECPIQVASVVLSGDAGDVEVIREGEYTLF
;
A
#
# COMPACT_ATOMS: atom_id res chain seq x y z
N GLY A 1 -12.27 1.97 -3.16
CA GLY A 1 -11.81 3.30 -2.75
C GLY A 1 -10.76 3.80 -3.72
N GLU A 2 -10.24 4.99 -3.45
CA GLU A 2 -9.16 5.61 -4.22
C GLU A 2 -7.98 5.83 -3.29
N ILE A 3 -6.78 5.43 -3.71
CA ILE A 3 -5.58 5.52 -2.90
C ILE A 3 -4.53 6.34 -3.67
N PRO A 4 -4.09 7.50 -3.15
CA PRO A 4 -3.05 8.28 -3.80
C PRO A 4 -1.69 7.62 -3.60
N VAL A 5 -0.93 7.43 -4.66
CA VAL A 5 0.40 6.79 -4.65
C VAL A 5 1.41 7.75 -5.26
N LEU A 6 2.56 7.91 -4.62
CA LEU A 6 3.67 8.69 -5.16
C LEU A 6 4.69 7.76 -5.81
N ASP A 7 4.98 7.96 -7.08
CA ASP A 7 6.07 7.33 -7.84
C ASP A 7 7.05 8.43 -8.27
N GLY A 8 8.17 8.54 -7.56
CA GLY A 8 9.11 9.64 -7.74
C GLY A 8 8.46 11.00 -7.46
N ASP A 9 8.30 11.82 -8.49
CA ASP A 9 7.62 13.13 -8.44
C ASP A 9 6.17 13.08 -8.95
N ARG A 10 5.66 11.90 -9.33
CA ARG A 10 4.34 11.73 -9.92
C ARG A 10 3.35 11.15 -8.93
N ALA A 11 2.20 11.80 -8.81
CA ALA A 11 1.09 11.30 -8.03
C ALA A 11 0.10 10.54 -8.93
N HIS A 12 -0.14 9.29 -8.60
CA HIS A 12 -1.18 8.44 -9.17
C HIS A 12 -2.36 8.30 -8.22
N ILE A 13 -3.54 8.01 -8.75
CA ILE A 13 -4.70 7.61 -7.95
C ILE A 13 -5.07 6.18 -8.32
N TYR A 14 -4.88 5.24 -7.42
CA TYR A 14 -5.21 3.84 -7.65
C TYR A 14 -6.66 3.59 -7.23
N SER A 15 -7.51 3.21 -8.17
CA SER A 15 -8.86 2.75 -7.89
C SER A 15 -8.80 1.30 -7.41
N VAL A 16 -9.30 1.04 -6.20
CA VAL A 16 -9.31 -0.28 -5.57
C VAL A 16 -10.74 -0.75 -5.34
N SER A 17 -11.05 -1.97 -5.75
CA SER A 17 -12.33 -2.64 -5.51
C SER A 17 -12.11 -4.12 -5.24
N GLU A 18 -12.84 -4.68 -4.29
CA GLU A 18 -12.82 -6.13 -3.99
C GLU A 18 -11.40 -6.70 -3.81
N ASN A 19 -10.56 -6.03 -3.01
CA ASN A 19 -9.17 -6.40 -2.75
C ASN A 19 -8.24 -6.34 -3.99
N ARG A 20 -8.60 -5.55 -5.01
CA ARG A 20 -7.80 -5.42 -6.23
C ARG A 20 -7.70 -3.99 -6.72
N ILE A 21 -6.55 -3.64 -7.27
CA ILE A 21 -6.39 -2.44 -8.08
C ILE A 21 -7.11 -2.69 -9.41
N VAL A 22 -8.11 -1.87 -9.72
CA VAL A 22 -8.95 -2.00 -10.93
C VAL A 22 -8.66 -0.91 -11.98
N GLY A 23 -7.87 0.10 -11.61
CA GLY A 23 -7.43 1.14 -12.53
C GLY A 23 -6.53 2.14 -11.83
N VAL A 24 -5.82 2.92 -12.65
CA VAL A 24 -4.99 4.03 -12.22
C VAL A 24 -5.42 5.29 -12.96
N GLY A 25 -5.54 6.41 -12.24
CA GLY A 25 -5.77 7.75 -12.78
C GLY A 25 -4.64 8.72 -12.42
N GLY A 26 -4.68 9.92 -12.99
CA GLY A 26 -3.65 10.96 -12.81
C GLY A 26 -2.57 10.93 -13.89
N ASP A 27 -1.46 11.63 -13.63
CA ASP A 27 -0.32 11.66 -14.55
C ASP A 27 0.37 10.28 -14.60
N GLY A 28 0.87 9.88 -15.77
CA GLY A 28 1.51 8.56 -15.96
C GLY A 28 0.60 7.34 -15.81
N ALA A 29 -0.72 7.53 -15.70
CA ALA A 29 -1.70 6.45 -15.48
C ALA A 29 -1.63 5.34 -16.54
N ASP A 30 -1.40 5.67 -17.82
CA ASP A 30 -1.33 4.68 -18.90
C ASP A 30 -0.21 3.65 -18.66
N THR A 31 0.94 4.10 -18.16
CA THR A 31 2.08 3.23 -17.84
C THR A 31 1.72 2.26 -16.72
N MET A 32 1.10 2.75 -15.64
CA MET A 32 0.72 1.90 -14.52
C MET A 32 -0.45 0.96 -14.85
N ASN A 33 -1.43 1.41 -15.63
CA ASN A 33 -2.48 0.53 -16.14
C ASN A 33 -1.90 -0.58 -17.03
N ALA A 34 -0.93 -0.27 -17.90
CA ALA A 34 -0.23 -1.27 -18.69
C ALA A 34 0.56 -2.26 -17.82
N TYR A 35 1.24 -1.77 -16.78
CA TYR A 35 1.98 -2.59 -15.81
C TYR A 35 1.06 -3.62 -15.10
N PHE A 36 -0.13 -3.21 -14.66
CA PHE A 36 -1.10 -4.13 -14.04
C PHE A 36 -1.79 -5.06 -15.06
N ALA A 37 -2.02 -4.59 -16.29
CA ALA A 37 -2.58 -5.43 -17.35
C ALA A 37 -1.59 -6.50 -17.84
N GLU A 38 -0.29 -6.19 -17.82
CA GLU A 38 0.77 -7.14 -18.17
C GLU A 38 0.78 -8.33 -17.22
N ASP A 39 0.57 -8.16 -15.92
CA ASP A 39 0.37 -9.28 -14.99
C ASP A 39 -0.70 -8.96 -13.95
N PRO A 40 -1.93 -9.50 -14.10
CA PRO A 40 -3.02 -9.22 -13.19
C PRO A 40 -2.76 -9.63 -11.72
N ALA A 41 -1.80 -10.53 -11.43
CA ALA A 41 -1.47 -10.87 -10.05
C ALA A 41 -0.88 -9.67 -9.28
N ARG A 42 -0.21 -8.73 -9.98
CA ARG A 42 0.31 -7.48 -9.41
C ARG A 42 -0.78 -6.63 -8.78
N ALA A 43 -2.02 -6.72 -9.27
CA ALA A 43 -3.13 -5.90 -8.81
C ALA A 43 -3.76 -6.38 -7.49
N ASN A 44 -3.31 -7.50 -6.91
CA ASN A 44 -3.80 -7.95 -5.61
C ASN A 44 -3.35 -7.00 -4.49
N ILE A 45 -4.27 -6.54 -3.63
CA ILE A 45 -3.89 -5.87 -2.38
C ILE A 45 -3.33 -6.94 -1.44
N ALA A 46 -2.06 -6.79 -1.08
CA ALA A 46 -1.24 -7.82 -0.45
C ALA A 46 -1.04 -7.61 1.05
N GLU A 47 -1.00 -6.35 1.49
CA GLU A 47 -0.75 -5.99 2.88
C GLU A 47 -1.50 -4.71 3.23
N PHE A 48 -1.92 -4.62 4.49
CA PHE A 48 -2.37 -3.40 5.16
C PHE A 48 -1.76 -3.43 6.56
N ALA A 49 -0.87 -2.49 6.86
CA ALA A 49 -0.04 -2.59 8.04
C ALA A 49 0.28 -1.24 8.69
N PHE A 50 0.60 -1.34 9.98
CA PHE A 50 0.96 -0.21 10.82
C PHE A 50 2.40 -0.39 11.29
N GLY A 51 3.31 0.47 10.81
CA GLY A 51 4.64 0.61 11.36
C GLY A 51 4.60 1.17 12.78
N CYS A 52 5.11 0.41 13.75
CA CYS A 52 5.07 0.77 15.17
C CYS A 52 6.47 0.85 15.79
N ASN A 53 7.54 0.97 14.99
CA ASN A 53 8.89 1.03 15.52
C ASN A 53 9.27 2.50 15.82
N PRO A 54 9.41 2.91 17.11
CA PRO A 54 9.73 4.29 17.46
C PRO A 54 11.15 4.72 17.07
N ASP A 55 12.04 3.76 16.78
CA ASP A 55 13.42 4.03 16.36
C ASP A 55 13.56 4.14 14.83
N ALA A 56 12.50 3.84 14.07
CA ALA A 56 12.54 3.91 12.61
C ALA A 56 12.54 5.38 12.14
N VAL A 57 13.37 5.66 11.15
CA VAL A 57 13.46 6.99 10.54
C VAL A 57 12.99 6.91 9.09
N VAL A 58 12.27 7.92 8.63
CA VAL A 58 11.93 8.06 7.21
C VAL A 58 13.09 8.73 6.47
N TRP A 59 13.73 8.02 5.55
CA TRP A 59 14.86 8.55 4.77
C TRP A 59 14.91 8.09 3.32
N GLY A 60 13.83 7.49 2.82
CA GLY A 60 13.73 6.98 1.45
C GLY A 60 14.17 5.52 1.30
N ASN A 61 14.25 4.78 2.42
CA ASN A 61 14.45 3.35 2.41
C ASN A 61 13.17 2.67 2.82
N VAL A 62 12.48 2.05 1.86
CA VAL A 62 11.17 1.42 2.07
C VAL A 62 11.16 0.47 3.27
N LEU A 63 12.22 -0.34 3.46
CA LEU A 63 12.26 -1.33 4.55
C LEU A 63 12.25 -0.71 5.96
N GLU A 64 12.82 0.49 6.12
CA GLU A 64 12.79 1.20 7.39
C GLU A 64 11.59 2.15 7.46
N ASP A 65 11.32 2.88 6.38
CA ASP A 65 10.21 3.83 6.29
C ASP A 65 8.86 3.16 6.61
N GLU A 66 8.63 1.92 6.15
CA GLU A 66 7.41 1.14 6.45
C GLU A 66 7.26 0.78 7.94
N LYS A 67 8.34 0.84 8.72
CA LYS A 67 8.32 0.60 10.16
C LYS A 67 7.98 1.85 10.95
N ALA A 68 8.07 3.03 10.32
CA ALA A 68 7.81 4.34 10.93
C ALA A 68 6.34 4.79 10.83
N GLY A 69 5.50 4.12 10.05
CA GLY A 69 4.09 4.49 9.95
C GLY A 69 3.24 3.56 9.10
N PHE A 70 2.04 4.01 8.74
CA PHE A 70 1.11 3.22 7.92
C PHE A 70 1.69 2.93 6.53
N HIS A 71 1.52 1.70 6.07
CA HIS A 71 1.80 1.29 4.71
C HIS A 71 0.80 0.22 4.24
N TRP A 72 0.76 0.05 2.93
CA TRP A 72 0.05 -1.04 2.29
C TRP A 72 0.87 -1.55 1.12
N ALA A 73 0.59 -2.78 0.67
CA ALA A 73 1.32 -3.36 -0.45
C ALA A 73 0.41 -3.96 -1.51
N TYR A 74 0.93 -4.10 -2.73
CA TYR A 74 0.32 -4.92 -3.77
C TYR A 74 1.23 -6.05 -4.27
N GLY A 75 0.61 -7.07 -4.87
CA GLY A 75 1.29 -8.24 -5.43
C GLY A 75 1.11 -9.50 -4.58
N ARG A 76 2.19 -10.23 -4.33
CA ARG A 76 2.17 -11.51 -3.60
C ARG A 76 1.93 -11.27 -2.11
N SER A 77 1.19 -12.17 -1.48
CA SER A 77 0.79 -12.04 -0.07
C SER A 77 0.91 -13.34 0.73
N GLU A 78 1.28 -14.45 0.10
CA GLU A 78 1.33 -15.76 0.74
C GLU A 78 2.40 -15.88 1.83
N HIS A 79 3.42 -15.01 1.79
CA HIS A 79 4.42 -14.91 2.86
C HIS A 79 3.88 -14.24 4.14
N LEU A 80 2.68 -13.64 4.07
CA LEU A 80 1.90 -13.05 5.17
C LEU A 80 0.58 -13.80 5.38
N ASP A 81 0.55 -15.12 5.11
CA ASP A 81 -0.64 -15.97 5.17
C ASP A 81 -1.78 -15.59 4.19
N GLY A 82 -1.50 -14.75 3.19
CA GLY A 82 -2.39 -14.46 2.07
C GLY A 82 -2.49 -15.60 1.05
N THR A 83 -3.29 -15.40 -0.01
CA THR A 83 -3.60 -16.47 -0.99
C THR A 83 -2.85 -16.34 -2.32
N VAL A 84 -2.23 -15.19 -2.59
CA VAL A 84 -1.56 -14.92 -3.87
C VAL A 84 -0.08 -15.26 -3.73
N GLY A 85 0.31 -16.43 -4.23
CA GLY A 85 1.70 -16.87 -4.29
C GLY A 85 2.35 -16.75 -5.68
N PRO A 86 3.60 -17.21 -5.85
CA PRO A 86 4.37 -17.06 -7.08
C PRO A 86 3.70 -17.68 -8.31
N GLY A 87 2.95 -18.78 -8.11
CA GLY A 87 2.22 -19.46 -9.19
C GLY A 87 1.03 -18.70 -9.75
N ALA A 88 0.62 -17.59 -9.14
CA ALA A 88 -0.43 -16.72 -9.67
C ALA A 88 0.08 -15.73 -10.72
N PHE A 89 1.40 -15.47 -10.74
CA PHE A 89 2.05 -14.56 -11.68
C PHE A 89 2.36 -15.25 -13.00
N LYS A 90 2.50 -14.46 -14.07
CA LYS A 90 2.83 -14.97 -15.41
C LYS A 90 4.25 -15.55 -15.49
N GLY A 91 5.18 -15.04 -14.69
CA GLY A 91 6.56 -15.50 -14.65
C GLY A 91 7.31 -14.98 -13.43
N PRO A 92 8.48 -15.54 -13.11
CA PRO A 92 9.30 -15.10 -11.97
C PRO A 92 9.72 -13.62 -12.05
N GLU A 93 9.86 -13.09 -13.26
CA GLU A 93 10.24 -11.70 -13.54
C GLU A 93 9.13 -10.68 -13.22
N THR A 94 7.88 -11.14 -13.11
CA THR A 94 6.72 -10.27 -12.83
C THR A 94 6.26 -10.31 -11.39
N ILE A 95 6.83 -11.22 -10.58
CA ILE A 95 6.55 -11.36 -9.16
C ILE A 95 6.97 -10.07 -8.44
N VAL A 96 6.04 -9.52 -7.67
CA VAL A 96 6.26 -8.31 -6.89
C VAL A 96 5.58 -8.42 -5.53
N HIS A 97 6.17 -7.79 -4.53
CA HIS A 97 5.51 -7.29 -3.34
C HIS A 97 6.00 -5.84 -3.22
N GLN A 98 5.10 -4.87 -3.39
CA GLN A 98 5.48 -3.46 -3.43
C GLN A 98 4.76 -2.70 -2.34
N ASP A 99 5.53 -2.27 -1.35
CA ASP A 99 5.07 -1.41 -0.27
C ASP A 99 4.97 0.05 -0.71
N ILE A 100 3.90 0.70 -0.27
CA ILE A 100 3.63 2.12 -0.41
C ILE A 100 3.44 2.71 0.98
N VAL A 101 4.33 3.62 1.36
CA VAL A 101 4.48 4.12 2.73
C VAL A 101 3.88 5.53 2.88
N TYR A 102 3.17 5.74 3.99
CA TYR A 102 2.52 7.01 4.37
C TYR A 102 2.88 7.42 5.79
N ALA A 103 4.13 7.15 6.19
CA ALA A 103 4.68 7.64 7.45
C ALA A 103 4.64 9.18 7.50
N ARG A 104 4.74 9.76 8.69
CA ARG A 104 4.51 11.19 8.91
C ARG A 104 5.43 12.07 8.05
N GLU A 105 6.67 11.67 7.82
CA GLU A 105 7.63 12.44 7.04
C GLU A 105 7.50 12.22 5.52
N CYS A 106 6.62 11.29 5.09
CA CYS A 106 6.36 11.07 3.66
C CYS A 106 5.59 12.26 3.04
N PRO A 107 5.76 12.51 1.72
CA PRO A 107 5.07 13.60 1.04
C PRO A 107 3.53 13.47 1.04
N ILE A 108 3.02 12.24 1.12
CA ILE A 108 1.60 11.95 1.28
C ILE A 108 1.41 11.35 2.67
N GLN A 109 0.57 11.99 3.49
CA GLN A 109 0.26 11.56 4.85
C GLN A 109 -1.16 11.00 4.93
N VAL A 110 -1.42 10.21 5.99
CA VAL A 110 -2.75 9.72 6.31
C VAL A 110 -3.43 10.64 7.32
N ALA A 111 -4.54 11.27 6.90
CA ALA A 111 -5.30 12.15 7.77
C ALA A 111 -6.03 11.40 8.90
N SER A 112 -6.55 10.21 8.61
CA SER A 112 -7.18 9.34 9.61
C SER A 112 -7.23 7.89 9.13
N VAL A 113 -7.08 6.95 10.05
CA VAL A 113 -7.43 5.53 9.83
C VAL A 113 -8.42 5.12 10.90
N VAL A 114 -9.60 4.68 10.47
CA VAL A 114 -10.64 4.12 11.32
C VAL A 114 -10.87 2.68 10.92
N LEU A 115 -10.72 1.76 11.87
CA LEU A 115 -11.07 0.35 11.69
C LEU A 115 -12.50 0.15 12.17
N SER A 116 -13.38 -0.26 11.26
CA SER A 116 -14.77 -0.60 11.57
C SER A 116 -14.93 -2.10 11.71
N GLY A 117 -15.52 -2.55 12.82
CA GLY A 117 -15.88 -3.95 13.04
C GLY A 117 -17.11 -4.10 13.92
N ASP A 118 -17.46 -5.34 14.26
CA ASP A 118 -18.66 -5.65 15.05
C ASP A 118 -18.66 -4.98 16.44
N ALA A 119 -17.47 -4.72 16.99
CA ALA A 119 -17.29 -4.03 18.28
C ALA A 119 -17.41 -2.50 18.18
N GLY A 120 -17.60 -1.94 16.98
CA GLY A 120 -17.62 -0.51 16.69
C GLY A 120 -16.37 -0.03 15.96
N ASP A 121 -16.29 1.30 15.82
CA ASP A 121 -15.19 1.98 15.16
C ASP A 121 -14.05 2.27 16.12
N VAL A 122 -12.82 2.01 15.68
CA VAL A 122 -11.58 2.36 16.39
C VAL A 122 -10.74 3.25 15.49
N GLU A 123 -10.57 4.50 15.87
CA GLU A 123 -9.60 5.39 15.22
C GLU A 123 -8.20 5.01 15.68
N VAL A 124 -7.34 4.60 14.74
CA VAL A 124 -5.95 4.16 14.97
C VAL A 124 -4.95 5.26 14.64
N ILE A 125 -5.27 6.08 13.63
CA ILE A 125 -4.44 7.22 13.21
C ILE A 125 -5.33 8.47 13.12
N ARG A 126 -4.82 9.60 13.61
CA ARG A 126 -5.41 10.93 13.50
C ARG A 126 -4.31 11.95 13.19
N GLU A 127 -4.49 12.75 12.14
CA GLU A 127 -3.53 13.78 11.72
C GLU A 127 -2.10 13.25 11.54
N GLY A 128 -1.97 12.03 11.01
CA GLY A 128 -0.69 11.35 10.81
C GLY A 128 -0.06 10.72 12.06
N GLU A 129 -0.72 10.81 13.22
CA GLU A 129 -0.24 10.25 14.49
C GLU A 129 -1.05 9.04 14.92
N TYR A 130 -0.39 8.06 15.55
CA TYR A 130 -1.08 6.95 16.19
C TYR A 130 -1.85 7.44 17.42
N THR A 131 -3.12 7.05 17.54
CA THR A 131 -4.00 7.42 18.67
C THR A 131 -3.94 6.42 19.82
N LEU A 132 -3.41 5.22 19.56
CA LEU A 132 -3.43 4.08 20.46
C LEU A 132 -2.05 3.76 21.05
N PHE A 133 -1.18 4.73 21.32
CA PHE A 133 0.08 4.50 22.06
C PHE A 133 0.47 5.73 22.88
#